data_AF-A0A937JHW7-F1
#
_entry.id   AF-A0A937JHW7-F1
#
_cell.length_a   1.000
_cell.length_b   1.000
_cell.length_c   1.000
_cell.angle_alpha   90.00
_cell.angle_beta   90.00
_cell.angle_gamma   90.00
#
_symmetry.space_group_name_H-M   'P 1'
#
loop_
_entity.id
_entity.type
_entity.pdbx_description
1 polymer ?
#
loop_
_entity_poly.entity_id
_entity_poly.type
_entity_poly.pdbx_seq_one_letter_code
_entity_poly.pdbx_strand_id
1 'polypeptide(L)'
;MSEPLSGHPADPAGPPRFYTPQPNGRIRPTSPHLQIWRWHVTMLGSILHRITGSGLAGGAVLVALWLGALAFGPEAYDTFVGLAGSPLGLLVWFALSLAGFYHLAAGIRHLIWDVGVGLSPRTSSALTTVTLVFAVVASLAFWGWLFASGKVTL
;
A
#
# COMPACT_ATOMS: atom_id res chain seq x y z
N MET A 1 10.59 -10.84 47.06
CA MET A 1 10.91 -9.69 46.20
C MET A 1 10.89 -10.23 44.78
N SER A 2 9.86 -9.93 43.99
CA SER A 2 9.79 -10.41 42.59
C SER A 2 10.87 -9.70 41.77
N GLU A 3 11.61 -10.43 40.96
CA GLU A 3 12.61 -9.84 40.06
C GLU A 3 11.99 -8.72 39.19
N PRO A 4 12.74 -7.64 38.93
CA PRO A 4 12.32 -6.64 37.96
C PRO A 4 12.26 -7.29 36.57
N LEU A 5 11.11 -7.19 35.90
CA LEU A 5 10.94 -7.70 34.55
C LEU A 5 12.03 -7.11 33.63
N SER A 6 12.74 -7.99 32.94
CA SER A 6 14.00 -7.70 32.26
C SER A 6 13.89 -6.67 31.12
N GLY A 7 12.66 -6.35 30.70
CA GLY A 7 12.37 -5.46 29.57
C GLY A 7 12.87 -5.98 28.23
N HIS A 8 13.43 -7.20 28.20
CA HIS A 8 14.00 -7.80 27.00
C HIS A 8 12.87 -8.30 26.09
N PRO A 9 12.85 -7.97 24.79
CA PRO A 9 11.74 -8.30 23.87
C PRO A 9 11.52 -9.81 23.67
N ALA A 10 12.43 -10.67 24.11
CA ALA A 10 12.30 -12.12 24.10
C ALA A 10 11.87 -12.73 25.45
N ASP A 11 11.60 -11.90 26.47
CA ASP A 11 11.12 -12.36 27.77
C ASP A 11 9.65 -12.81 27.67
N PRO A 12 9.33 -14.10 27.86
CA PRO A 12 7.94 -14.58 27.85
C PRO A 12 7.13 -14.01 29.03
N ALA A 13 7.79 -13.47 30.06
CA ALA A 13 7.18 -12.73 31.17
C ALA A 13 7.14 -11.20 30.94
N GLY A 14 7.44 -10.74 29.72
CA GLY A 14 7.45 -9.33 29.34
C GLY A 14 6.14 -8.60 29.67
N PRO A 15 6.16 -7.25 29.69
CA PRO A 15 4.98 -6.47 30.02
C PRO A 15 3.80 -6.85 29.11
N PRO A 16 2.56 -6.89 29.62
CA PRO A 16 1.39 -7.19 28.80
C PRO A 16 1.32 -6.25 27.59
N ARG A 17 0.67 -6.67 26.49
CA ARG A 17 0.65 -6.04 25.14
C ARG A 17 0.32 -4.52 25.06
N PHE A 18 0.02 -3.86 26.16
CA PHE A 18 -0.26 -2.42 26.24
C PHE A 18 0.43 -1.77 27.45
N TYR A 19 1.64 -2.24 27.78
CA TYR A 19 2.43 -1.67 28.85
C TYR A 19 3.84 -1.37 28.37
N THR A 20 4.36 -0.22 28.79
CA THR A 20 5.67 0.29 28.43
C THR A 20 6.53 0.40 29.69
N PRO A 21 7.70 -0.26 29.74
CA PRO A 21 8.70 -0.04 30.78
C PRO A 21 9.23 1.39 30.71
N GLN A 22 9.34 2.04 31.86
CA GLN A 22 9.90 3.38 32.01
C GLN A 22 11.38 3.28 32.42
N PRO A 23 12.22 4.31 32.15
CA PRO A 23 13.63 4.31 32.54
C PRO A 23 13.88 4.13 34.05
N ASN A 24 12.88 4.41 34.88
CA ASN A 24 12.93 4.21 36.34
C ASN A 24 12.47 2.80 36.79
N GLY A 25 12.37 1.85 35.86
CA GLY A 25 11.98 0.47 36.14
C GLY A 25 10.47 0.23 36.35
N ARG A 26 9.62 1.28 36.27
CA ARG A 26 8.16 1.13 36.40
C ARG A 26 7.52 0.71 35.09
N ILE A 27 6.56 -0.21 35.15
CA ILE A 27 5.74 -0.59 33.99
C ILE A 27 4.43 0.20 34.03
N ARG A 28 4.10 0.88 32.93
CA ARG A 28 2.89 1.73 32.83
C ARG A 28 2.06 1.37 31.61
N PRO A 29 0.71 1.53 31.67
CA PRO A 29 -0.12 1.31 30.50
C PRO A 29 0.25 2.29 29.38
N THR A 30 0.32 1.80 28.15
CA THR A 30 0.45 2.59 26.94
C THR A 30 -0.86 3.33 26.70
N SER A 31 -0.79 4.64 26.45
CA SER A 31 -1.98 5.43 26.15
C SER A 31 -2.68 4.92 24.88
N PRO A 32 -4.03 4.94 24.83
CA PRO A 32 -4.77 4.66 23.60
C PRO A 32 -4.34 5.64 22.49
N HIS A 33 -4.28 5.17 21.24
CA HIS A 33 -3.82 5.99 20.11
C HIS A 33 -4.66 5.73 18.85
N LEU A 34 -4.54 4.56 18.20
CA LEU A 34 -5.23 4.31 16.93
C LEU A 34 -6.76 4.39 17.04
N GLN A 35 -7.34 3.94 18.16
CA GLN A 35 -8.79 3.88 18.35
C GLN A 35 -9.42 5.24 18.66
N ILE A 36 -8.66 6.16 19.25
CA ILE A 36 -9.16 7.47 19.70
C ILE A 36 -8.72 8.62 18.79
N TRP A 37 -7.73 8.39 17.92
CA TRP A 37 -7.17 9.43 17.08
C TRP A 37 -8.13 9.80 15.94
N ARG A 38 -8.33 11.11 15.73
CA ARG A 38 -9.18 11.60 14.65
C ARG A 38 -8.53 11.39 13.30
N TRP A 39 -9.25 10.74 12.38
CA TRP A 39 -8.77 10.52 11.02
C TRP A 39 -8.71 11.81 10.20
N HIS A 40 -7.68 11.90 9.36
CA HIS A 40 -7.50 12.97 8.37
C HIS A 40 -7.09 12.36 7.03
N VAL A 41 -7.45 13.01 5.92
CA VAL A 41 -7.24 12.46 4.57
C VAL A 41 -5.76 12.21 4.25
N THR A 42 -4.86 13.02 4.79
CA THR A 42 -3.40 12.86 4.66
C THR A 42 -2.90 11.57 5.31
N MET A 43 -3.51 11.12 6.41
CA MET A 43 -3.17 9.83 7.05
C MET A 43 -3.57 8.66 6.16
N LEU A 44 -4.82 8.67 5.67
CA LEU A 44 -5.28 7.67 4.71
C LEU A 44 -4.36 7.64 3.50
N GLY A 45 -3.99 8.81 2.98
CA GLY A 45 -3.11 8.91 1.83
C GLY A 45 -1.69 8.36 2.10
N SER A 46 -1.14 8.52 3.30
CA SER A 46 0.15 7.93 3.64
C SER A 46 0.07 6.40 3.75
N ILE A 47 -0.98 5.88 4.39
CA ILE A 47 -1.20 4.43 4.54
C ILE A 47 -1.37 3.77 3.17
N LEU A 48 -2.22 4.35 2.32
CA LEU A 48 -2.42 3.84 0.97
C LEU A 48 -1.12 3.86 0.16
N HIS A 49 -0.27 4.88 0.31
CA HIS A 49 0.98 4.95 -0.45
C HIS A 49 1.92 3.79 -0.09
N ARG A 50 1.95 3.42 1.19
CA ARG A 50 2.69 2.25 1.68
C ARG A 50 2.08 0.93 1.18
N ILE A 51 0.77 0.78 1.30
CA ILE A 51 0.06 -0.42 0.86
C ILE A 51 0.25 -0.63 -0.65
N THR A 52 0.07 0.41 -1.46
CA THR A 52 0.26 0.31 -2.91
C THR A 52 1.71 0.09 -3.28
N GLY A 53 2.67 0.67 -2.56
CA GLY A 53 4.10 0.38 -2.74
C GLY A 53 4.42 -1.09 -2.52
N SER A 54 3.95 -1.68 -1.41
CA SER A 54 4.11 -3.11 -1.13
C SER A 54 3.39 -3.98 -2.17
N GLY A 55 2.18 -3.59 -2.58
CA GLY A 55 1.42 -4.30 -3.61
C GLY A 55 2.13 -4.30 -4.96
N LEU A 56 2.71 -3.16 -5.36
CA LEU A 56 3.50 -3.04 -6.59
C LEU A 56 4.81 -3.81 -6.53
N ALA A 57 5.46 -3.91 -5.36
CA ALA A 57 6.60 -4.81 -5.19
C ALA A 57 6.21 -6.28 -5.46
N GLY A 58 5.03 -6.71 -5.00
CA GLY A 58 4.45 -8.00 -5.38
C GLY A 58 4.11 -8.08 -6.88
N GLY A 59 3.58 -7.00 -7.46
CA GLY A 59 3.34 -6.89 -8.90
C GLY A 59 4.61 -7.03 -9.75
N ALA A 60 5.76 -6.55 -9.27
CA ALA A 60 7.05 -6.73 -9.94
C ALA A 60 7.43 -8.22 -10.05
N VAL A 61 7.06 -9.04 -9.05
CA VAL A 61 7.23 -10.49 -9.13
C VAL A 61 6.34 -11.08 -10.23
N LEU A 62 5.09 -10.63 -10.37
CA LEU A 62 4.22 -11.08 -11.48
C LEU A 62 4.79 -10.71 -12.85
N VAL A 63 5.38 -9.52 -13.00
CA VAL A 63 6.07 -9.12 -14.22
C VAL A 63 7.28 -10.02 -14.48
N ALA A 64 8.07 -10.35 -13.45
CA ALA A 64 9.17 -11.29 -13.59
C ALA A 64 8.71 -12.69 -13.99
N LEU A 65 7.58 -13.17 -13.46
CA LEU A 65 6.96 -14.44 -13.85
C LEU A 65 6.47 -14.41 -15.30
N TRP A 66 5.89 -13.30 -15.76
CA TRP A 66 5.50 -13.12 -17.16
C TRP A 66 6.70 -13.19 -18.10
N LEU A 67 7.79 -12.48 -17.78
CA LEU A 67 9.04 -12.52 -18.53
C LEU A 67 9.69 -13.91 -18.51
N GLY A 68 9.61 -14.60 -17.36
CA GLY A 68 10.03 -16.00 -17.24
C GLY A 68 9.22 -16.91 -18.16
N ALA A 69 7.90 -16.81 -18.12
CA ALA A 69 7.00 -17.59 -18.97
C ALA A 69 7.29 -17.36 -20.47
N LEU A 70 7.56 -16.12 -20.87
CA LEU A 70 8.00 -15.78 -22.22
C LEU A 70 9.32 -16.47 -22.62
N ALA A 71 10.25 -16.64 -21.68
CA ALA A 71 11.54 -17.30 -21.91
C ALA A 71 11.47 -18.84 -21.90
N PHE A 72 10.54 -19.44 -21.15
CA PHE A 72 10.43 -20.90 -21.01
C PHE A 72 9.67 -21.61 -22.14
N GLY A 73 9.06 -20.85 -23.06
CA GLY A 73 8.44 -21.38 -24.27
C GLY A 73 6.93 -21.18 -24.34
N PRO A 74 6.31 -21.58 -25.47
CA PRO A 74 4.90 -21.30 -25.76
C PRO A 74 3.94 -21.83 -24.70
N GLU A 75 4.15 -23.06 -24.21
CA GLU A 75 3.25 -23.71 -23.26
C GLU A 75 3.22 -22.97 -21.90
N ALA A 76 4.39 -22.51 -21.44
CA ALA A 76 4.51 -21.72 -20.22
C ALA A 76 3.86 -20.34 -20.37
N TYR A 77 4.08 -19.69 -21.53
CA TYR A 77 3.47 -18.41 -21.85
C TYR A 77 1.95 -18.49 -21.94
N ASP A 78 1.40 -19.50 -22.63
CA ASP A 78 -0.04 -19.72 -22.77
C ASP A 78 -0.70 -19.98 -21.42
N THR A 79 -0.03 -20.75 -20.54
CA THR A 79 -0.49 -20.96 -19.16
C THR A 79 -0.56 -19.64 -18.40
N PHE A 80 0.48 -18.82 -18.47
CA PHE A 80 0.50 -17.51 -17.81
C PHE A 80 -0.60 -16.60 -18.35
N VAL A 81 -0.72 -16.46 -19.67
CA VAL A 81 -1.72 -15.59 -20.31
C VAL A 81 -3.14 -16.07 -20.00
N GLY A 82 -3.38 -17.38 -19.98
CA GLY A 82 -4.68 -17.95 -19.59
C GLY A 82 -5.07 -17.58 -18.16
N LEU A 83 -4.13 -17.67 -17.20
CA LEU A 83 -4.38 -17.25 -15.82
C LEU A 83 -4.54 -15.73 -15.71
N ALA A 84 -3.68 -14.96 -16.38
CA ALA A 84 -3.68 -13.49 -16.36
C ALA A 84 -4.94 -12.89 -17.01
N GLY A 85 -5.48 -13.56 -18.04
CA GLY A 85 -6.72 -13.18 -18.73
C GLY A 85 -8.00 -13.71 -18.07
N SER A 86 -7.90 -14.60 -17.08
CA SER A 86 -9.06 -15.06 -16.32
C SER A 86 -9.73 -13.90 -15.55
N PRO A 87 -11.01 -14.00 -15.14
CA PRO A 87 -11.66 -12.96 -14.34
C PRO A 87 -10.89 -12.58 -13.07
N LEU A 88 -10.24 -13.57 -12.42
CA LEU A 88 -9.39 -13.31 -11.26
C LEU A 88 -8.08 -12.62 -11.66
N GLY A 89 -7.46 -13.03 -12.77
CA GLY A 89 -6.26 -12.36 -13.31
C GLY A 89 -6.53 -10.90 -13.66
N LEU A 90 -7.66 -10.62 -14.30
CA LEU A 90 -8.10 -9.25 -14.61
C LEU A 90 -8.35 -8.43 -13.34
N LEU A 91 -8.94 -9.02 -12.29
CA LEU A 91 -9.09 -8.34 -10.99
C LEU A 91 -7.73 -7.98 -10.38
N VAL A 92 -6.74 -8.88 -10.46
CA VAL A 92 -5.37 -8.61 -10.00
C VAL A 92 -4.75 -7.47 -10.80
N TRP A 93 -4.85 -7.48 -12.13
CA TRP A 93 -4.34 -6.40 -12.97
C TRP A 93 -5.05 -5.08 -12.71
N PHE A 94 -6.34 -5.09 -12.41
CA PHE A 94 -7.09 -3.89 -12.04
C PHE A 94 -6.57 -3.31 -10.73
N ALA A 95 -6.40 -4.16 -9.72
CA ALA A 95 -5.86 -3.76 -8.42
C ALA A 95 -4.42 -3.23 -8.54
N LEU A 96 -3.56 -3.85 -9.35
CA LEU A 96 -2.20 -3.38 -9.62
C LEU A 96 -2.18 -2.07 -10.39
N SER A 97 -3.08 -1.89 -11.36
CA SER A 97 -3.21 -0.63 -12.10
C SER A 97 -3.65 0.52 -11.18
N LEU A 98 -4.66 0.28 -10.33
CA LEU A 98 -5.12 1.24 -9.33
C LEU A 98 -4.03 1.58 -8.31
N ALA A 99 -3.31 0.56 -7.83
CA ALA A 99 -2.15 0.75 -6.98
C ALA A 99 -1.06 1.58 -7.68
N GLY A 100 -0.80 1.32 -8.96
CA GLY A 100 0.15 2.04 -9.81
C GLY A 100 -0.17 3.52 -9.95
N PHE A 101 -1.39 3.85 -10.40
CA PHE A 101 -1.83 5.24 -10.55
C PHE A 101 -1.81 5.99 -9.21
N TYR A 102 -2.26 5.34 -8.13
CA TYR A 102 -2.21 5.94 -6.81
C TYR A 102 -0.77 6.16 -6.32
N HIS A 103 0.09 5.14 -6.41
CA HIS A 103 1.46 5.22 -5.92
C HIS A 103 2.27 6.27 -6.68
N LEU A 104 2.09 6.37 -8.00
CA LEU A 104 2.70 7.40 -8.85
C LEU A 104 2.27 8.80 -8.41
N ALA A 105 0.97 9.07 -8.33
CA ALA A 105 0.46 10.39 -7.97
C ALA A 105 0.80 10.77 -6.52
N ALA A 106 0.80 9.80 -5.60
CA ALA A 106 1.24 10.00 -4.22
C ALA A 106 2.74 10.27 -4.16
N GLY A 107 3.55 9.58 -4.97
CA GLY A 107 4.99 9.80 -5.10
C GLY A 107 5.30 11.22 -5.61
N ILE A 108 4.60 11.68 -6.65
CA ILE A 108 4.72 13.08 -7.13
C ILE A 108 4.36 14.07 -6.02
N ARG A 109 3.27 13.83 -5.28
CA ARG A 109 2.90 14.66 -4.12
C ARG A 109 4.00 14.66 -3.05
N HIS A 110 4.63 13.51 -2.78
CA HIS A 110 5.76 13.43 -1.85
C HIS A 110 6.96 14.25 -2.35
N LEU A 111 7.33 14.14 -3.62
CA LEU A 111 8.40 14.95 -4.21
C LEU A 111 8.11 16.47 -4.13
N ILE A 112 6.86 16.88 -4.29
CA ILE A 112 6.42 18.27 -4.08
C ILE A 112 6.61 18.70 -2.61
N TRP A 113 6.26 17.83 -1.67
CA TRP A 113 6.46 18.08 -0.24
C TRP A 113 7.95 18.12 0.14
N ASP A 114 8.78 17.30 -0.50
CA ASP A 114 10.22 17.21 -0.23
C ASP A 114 10.97 18.50 -0.60
N VAL A 115 10.47 19.26 -1.58
CA VAL A 115 10.98 20.60 -1.92
C VAL A 115 10.37 21.72 -1.07
N GLY A 116 9.62 21.38 -0.02
CA GLY A 116 9.02 22.32 0.94
C GLY A 116 7.71 22.96 0.49
N VAL A 117 7.12 22.52 -0.63
CA VAL A 117 5.90 23.12 -1.20
C VAL A 117 4.65 22.41 -0.68
N GLY A 118 3.58 23.15 -0.38
CA GLY A 118 2.25 22.56 -0.10
C GLY A 118 2.05 21.94 1.29
N LEU A 119 2.88 22.30 2.26
CA LEU A 119 2.89 21.75 3.63
C LEU A 119 1.82 22.32 4.57
N SER A 120 1.03 23.32 4.15
CA SER A 120 -0.09 23.81 4.98
C SER A 120 -1.17 22.72 5.10
N PRO A 121 -1.89 22.61 6.24
CA PRO A 121 -2.92 21.57 6.41
C PRO A 121 -3.98 21.58 5.31
N ARG A 122 -4.40 22.76 4.86
CA ARG A 122 -5.36 22.93 3.76
C ARG A 122 -4.78 22.38 2.45
N THR A 123 -3.59 22.82 2.08
CA THR A 123 -2.96 22.43 0.81
C THR A 123 -2.59 20.95 0.80
N SER A 124 -2.01 20.43 1.88
CA SER A 124 -1.67 19.00 2.01
C SER A 124 -2.90 18.10 1.92
N SER A 125 -4.01 18.52 2.52
CA SER A 125 -5.29 17.80 2.41
C SER A 125 -5.83 17.84 0.98
N ALA A 126 -5.81 19.02 0.33
CA ALA A 126 -6.26 19.17 -1.05
C ALA A 126 -5.44 18.33 -2.03
N LEU A 127 -4.10 18.39 -1.95
CA LEU A 127 -3.21 17.57 -2.77
C LEU A 127 -3.47 16.08 -2.57
N THR A 128 -3.71 15.65 -1.33
CA THR A 128 -4.04 14.25 -1.03
C THR A 128 -5.37 13.82 -1.65
N THR A 129 -6.40 14.67 -1.57
CA THR A 129 -7.68 14.41 -2.22
C THR A 129 -7.53 14.30 -3.74
N VAL A 130 -6.76 15.21 -4.36
CA VAL A 130 -6.46 15.16 -5.79
C VAL A 130 -5.77 13.85 -6.17
N THR A 131 -4.77 13.41 -5.41
CA THR A 131 -4.10 12.11 -5.61
C THR A 131 -5.09 10.94 -5.58
N LEU A 132 -6.03 10.93 -4.62
CA LEU A 132 -7.03 9.87 -4.49
C LEU A 132 -8.01 9.87 -5.68
N VAL A 133 -8.53 11.04 -6.05
CA VAL A 133 -9.46 11.17 -7.19
C VAL A 133 -8.77 10.79 -8.50
N PHE A 134 -7.55 11.27 -8.72
CA PHE A 134 -6.76 10.92 -9.89
C PHE A 134 -6.61 9.41 -10.03
N ALA A 135 -6.25 8.70 -8.96
CA ALA A 135 -6.05 7.26 -9.02
C ALA A 135 -7.30 6.51 -9.48
N VAL A 136 -8.47 6.87 -8.95
CA VAL A 136 -9.74 6.24 -9.33
C VAL A 136 -10.09 6.58 -10.77
N VAL A 137 -10.07 7.86 -11.16
CA VAL A 137 -10.43 8.31 -12.51
C VAL A 137 -9.50 7.72 -13.56
N ALA A 138 -8.18 7.76 -13.33
CA ALA A 138 -7.19 7.20 -14.26
C ALA A 138 -7.37 5.69 -14.43
N SER A 139 -7.64 4.95 -13.34
CA SER A 139 -7.88 3.51 -13.40
C SER A 139 -9.13 3.17 -14.19
N LEU A 140 -10.24 3.86 -13.91
CA LEU A 140 -11.50 3.64 -14.62
C LEU A 140 -11.39 4.02 -16.10
N ALA A 141 -10.70 5.12 -16.42
CA ALA A 141 -10.47 5.53 -17.80
C ALA A 141 -9.59 4.50 -18.55
N PHE A 142 -8.51 4.03 -17.92
CA PHE A 142 -7.63 3.03 -18.50
C PHE A 142 -8.37 1.72 -18.81
N TRP A 143 -9.11 1.19 -17.84
CA TRP A 143 -9.87 -0.05 -18.01
C TRP A 143 -11.06 0.11 -18.95
N GLY A 144 -11.79 1.23 -18.86
CA GLY A 144 -12.87 1.56 -19.78
C GLY A 144 -12.39 1.58 -21.23
N TRP A 145 -11.21 2.14 -21.49
CA TRP A 145 -10.60 2.11 -22.82
C TRP A 145 -10.17 0.69 -23.25
N LEU A 146 -9.63 -0.13 -22.34
CA LEU A 146 -9.27 -1.52 -22.65
C LEU A 146 -10.48 -2.34 -23.11
N PHE A 147 -11.61 -2.21 -22.41
CA PHE A 147 -12.86 -2.86 -22.81
C PHE A 147 -13.42 -2.27 -24.10
N ALA A 148 -13.47 -0.95 -24.22
CA ALA A 148 -14.02 -0.29 -25.42
C ALA A 148 -13.22 -0.58 -26.69
N SER A 149 -11.91 -0.85 -26.56
CA SER A 149 -11.04 -1.22 -27.68
C SER A 149 -10.97 -2.73 -27.95
N GLY A 150 -11.73 -3.55 -27.22
CA GLY A 150 -11.74 -5.01 -27.37
C GLY A 150 -10.44 -5.70 -26.95
N LYS A 151 -9.56 -5.00 -26.21
CA LYS A 151 -8.29 -5.57 -25.70
C LYS A 151 -8.49 -6.46 -24.49
N VAL A 152 -9.59 -6.25 -23.77
CA VAL A 152 -10.03 -7.08 -22.66
C VAL A 152 -11.49 -7.41 -22.88
N THR A 153 -11.82 -8.68 -22.71
CA THR A 153 -13.20 -9.21 -22.72
C THR A 153 -13.36 -10.12 -21.51
N LEU A 154 -14.58 -10.18 -20.95
CA LEU A 154 -14.92 -11.11 -19.87
C LEU A 154 -15.43 -12.44 -20.41
#